data_AF-A0A2S8S6H5-F1
#
_entry.id   AF-A0A2S8S6H5-F1
#
_cell.length_a   1.000
_cell.length_b   1.000
_cell.length_c   1.000
_cell.angle_alpha   90.00
_cell.angle_beta   90.00
_cell.angle_gamma   90.00
#
_symmetry.space_group_name_H-M   'P 1'
#
loop_
_entity.id
_entity.type
_entity.pdbx_description
1 polymer ?
#
loop_
_entity_poly.entity_id
_entity_poly.type
_entity_poly.pdbx_seq_one_letter_code
_entity_poly.pdbx_strand_id
1 'polypeptide(L)' 'MPRGEPMKHLADEHAEIGRLVLAANLNFKIRPLRTILAAFLFGRRERIEHLGRRFSIAHWRGLPYLMSIREL' A
#
# COMPACT_ATOMS: atom_id res chain seq x y z
N MET A 1 4.37 -36.67 -5.14
CA MET A 1 3.75 -35.50 -5.81
C MET A 1 3.74 -34.33 -4.82
N PRO A 2 4.58 -33.29 -4.94
CA PRO A 2 4.36 -32.08 -4.16
C PRO A 2 3.52 -31.12 -5.00
N ARG A 3 2.24 -30.94 -4.63
CA ARG A 3 1.32 -29.99 -5.24
C ARG A 3 0.82 -29.00 -4.17
N GLY A 4 1.78 -28.44 -3.40
CA GLY A 4 1.52 -27.58 -2.24
C GLY A 4 2.22 -26.20 -2.26
N GLU A 5 3.01 -25.90 -3.29
CA GLU A 5 3.76 -24.64 -3.43
C GLU A 5 2.96 -23.40 -3.91
N PRO A 6 1.94 -23.48 -4.80
CA PRO A 6 1.37 -22.26 -5.37
C PRO A 6 0.48 -21.46 -4.41
N MET A 7 -0.13 -22.10 -3.41
CA MET A 7 -1.02 -21.43 -2.46
C MET A 7 -0.28 -20.60 -1.41
N LYS A 8 0.96 -20.98 -1.03
CA LYS A 8 1.74 -20.23 -0.04
C LYS A 8 2.17 -18.87 -0.59
N HIS A 9 2.70 -18.86 -1.81
CA HIS A 9 3.14 -17.63 -2.48
C HIS A 9 2.01 -16.59 -2.62
N LEU A 10 0.80 -17.04 -2.96
CA LEU A 10 -0.35 -16.14 -3.08
C LEU A 10 -0.77 -15.55 -1.71
N ALA A 11 -0.80 -16.39 -0.67
CA ALA A 11 -1.13 -15.94 0.68
C ALA A 11 -0.09 -14.95 1.23
N ASP A 12 1.19 -15.20 0.96
CA ASP A 12 2.31 -14.34 1.35
C ASP A 12 2.24 -12.98 0.65
N GLU A 13 1.92 -12.96 -0.65
CA GLU A 13 1.73 -11.74 -1.44
C GLU A 13 0.55 -10.91 -0.91
N HIS A 14 -0.59 -11.55 -0.63
CA HIS A 14 -1.74 -10.85 -0.03
C HIS A 14 -1.39 -10.27 1.35
N ALA A 15 -0.64 -11.00 2.17
CA ALA A 15 -0.20 -10.52 3.47
C ALA A 15 0.80 -9.36 3.36
N GLU A 16 1.64 -9.34 2.33
CA GLU A 16 2.56 -8.23 2.04
C GLU A 16 1.82 -6.97 1.62
N ILE A 17 0.86 -7.08 0.69
CA ILE A 17 0.02 -5.95 0.28
C ILE A 17 -0.77 -5.40 1.47
N GLY A 18 -1.34 -6.27 2.31
CA GLY A 18 -2.04 -5.86 3.52
C GLY A 18 -1.14 -5.06 4.48
N ARG A 19 0.11 -5.52 4.69
CA ARG A 19 1.11 -4.81 5.50
C ARG A 19 1.47 -3.44 4.91
N LEU A 20 1.65 -3.37 3.59
CA LEU A 20 1.94 -2.13 2.89
C LEU A 20 0.81 -1.10 3.04
N VAL A 21 -0.44 -1.52 2.80
CA VAL A 21 -1.62 -0.66 2.95
C VAL A 21 -1.76 -0.17 4.39
N LEU A 22 -1.54 -1.06 5.37
CA LEU A 22 -1.58 -0.69 6.80
C LEU A 22 -0.51 0.34 7.15
N ALA A 23 0.74 0.14 6.72
CA ALA A 23 1.83 1.07 6.94
C ALA A 23 1.58 2.43 6.26
N ALA A 24 1.05 2.41 5.02
CA ALA A 24 0.70 3.60 4.28
C ALA A 24 -0.38 4.45 4.99
N ASN A 25 -1.41 3.78 5.53
CA ASN A 25 -2.46 4.43 6.30
C ASN A 25 -1.93 5.01 7.62
N LEU A 26 -1.06 4.26 8.33
CA LEU A 26 -0.45 4.73 9.56
C LEU A 26 0.36 6.01 9.31
N ASN A 27 1.21 6.03 8.29
CA ASN A 27 1.99 7.21 7.92
C ASN A 27 1.12 8.40 7.52
N PHE A 28 -0.01 8.17 6.86
CA PHE A 28 -0.96 9.24 6.57
C PHE A 28 -1.56 9.83 7.85
N LYS A 29 -1.89 9.00 8.85
CA LYS A 29 -2.53 9.45 10.09
C LYS A 29 -1.58 10.17 11.07
N ILE A 30 -0.33 9.73 11.18
CA ILE A 30 0.57 10.22 12.24
C ILE A 30 1.50 11.35 11.79
N ARG A 31 1.64 11.60 10.48
CA ARG A 31 2.63 12.55 9.95
C ARG A 31 2.02 13.94 9.78
N PRO A 32 2.83 15.01 9.90
CA PRO A 32 2.36 16.37 9.68
C PRO A 32 1.82 16.57 8.26
N LEU A 33 0.78 17.40 8.11
CA LEU A 33 0.11 17.67 6.84
C LEU A 33 1.08 18.10 5.71
N ARG A 34 2.09 18.91 6.03
CA ARG A 34 3.14 19.30 5.07
C ARG A 34 3.88 18.09 4.45
N THR A 35 4.06 17.03 5.24
CA THR A 35 4.74 15.81 4.80
C THR A 35 3.82 15.00 3.90
N ILE A 36 2.54 14.92 4.25
CA ILE A 36 1.51 14.28 3.43
C ILE A 36 1.39 14.99 2.09
N LEU A 37 1.35 16.33 2.10
CA LEU A 37 1.28 17.13 0.88
C LEU A 37 2.54 16.96 0.02
N ALA A 38 3.73 16.96 0.62
CA ALA A 38 4.96 16.67 -0.10
C ALA A 38 4.97 15.25 -0.71
N ALA A 39 4.50 14.26 0.04
CA ALA A 39 4.36 12.89 -0.47
C ALA A 39 3.34 12.81 -1.61
N PHE A 40 2.25 13.57 -1.53
CA PHE A 40 1.26 13.65 -2.59
C PHE A 40 1.82 14.30 -3.86
N LEU A 41 2.57 15.40 -3.75
CA LEU A 41 3.07 16.17 -4.89
C LEU A 41 4.34 15.58 -5.52
N PHE A 42 5.27 15.10 -4.69
CA PHE A 42 6.61 14.70 -5.11
C PHE A 42 6.89 13.21 -4.94
N GLY A 43 6.00 12.47 -4.26
CA GLY A 43 6.15 11.03 -4.07
C GLY A 43 5.89 10.23 -5.34
N ARG A 44 6.60 9.11 -5.48
CA ARG A 44 6.33 8.13 -6.55
C ARG A 44 5.02 7.42 -6.25
N ARG A 45 4.06 7.48 -7.16
CA ARG A 45 2.73 6.87 -6.98
C ARG A 45 2.70 5.43 -7.47
N GLU A 46 2.02 4.60 -6.71
CA GLU A 46 1.72 3.21 -6.99
C GLU A 46 0.23 2.96 -6.77
N ARG A 47 -0.38 2.16 -7.64
CA ARG A 47 -1.78 1.77 -7.53
C ARG A 47 -1.86 0.27 -7.34
N ILE A 48 -2.52 -0.16 -6.27
CA ILE A 48 -2.61 -1.56 -5.90
C ILE A 48 -4.08 -1.94 -5.80
N GLU A 49 -4.44 -3.07 -6.39
CA GLU A 49 -5.78 -3.65 -6.27
C GLU A 49 -5.72 -4.82 -5.30
N HIS A 50 -6.54 -4.77 -4.26
CA HIS A 50 -6.54 -5.78 -3.22
C HIS A 50 -7.92 -5.84 -2.55
N LEU A 51 -8.45 -7.05 -2.38
CA LEU A 51 -9.76 -7.30 -1.75
C LEU A 51 -10.90 -6.45 -2.36
N GLY A 52 -10.96 -6.35 -3.68
CA GLY A 52 -11.99 -5.58 -4.40
C GLY A 52 -11.87 -4.07 -4.27
N ARG A 53 -10.73 -3.56 -3.77
CA ARG A 53 -10.48 -2.13 -3.61
C ARG A 53 -9.21 -1.73 -4.34
N ARG A 54 -9.20 -0.51 -4.87
CA ARG A 54 -8.04 0.14 -5.45
C ARG A 54 -7.45 1.15 -4.46
N PHE A 55 -6.21 0.91 -4.06
CA PHE A 55 -5.42 1.77 -3.18
C PHE A 55 -4.45 2.61 -4.01
N SER A 56 -4.37 3.90 -3.73
CA SER A 56 -3.34 4.79 -4.26
C SER A 56 -2.35 5.09 -3.15
N ILE A 57 -1.10 4.67 -3.32
CA ILE A 57 -0.02 4.84 -2.35
C ILE A 57 1.04 5.73 -2.99
N ALA A 58 1.53 6.73 -2.26
CA ALA A 58 2.71 7.48 -2.66
C ALA A 58 3.90 7.10 -1.78
N HIS A 59 5.04 6.84 -2.41
CA HIS A 59 6.31 6.59 -1.75
C HIS A 59 7.12 7.89 -1.70
N TRP A 60 7.41 8.36 -0.49
CA TRP A 60 8.16 9.59 -0.27
C TRP A 60 9.18 9.39 0.85
N ARG A 61 10.45 9.72 0.56
CA ARG A 61 11.58 9.54 1.50
C ARG A 61 11.65 8.12 2.11
N GLY A 62 11.38 7.10 1.29
CA GLY A 62 11.45 5.68 1.71
C GLY A 62 10.25 5.20 2.54
N LEU A 63 9.19 6.02 2.69
CA LEU A 63 7.98 5.65 3.42
C LEU A 63 6.76 5.64 2.50
N PRO A 64 5.84 4.68 2.66
CA PRO A 64 4.58 4.65 1.93
C PRO A 64 3.54 5.53 2.64
N TYR A 65 2.68 6.17 1.86
CA TYR A 65 1.60 7.04 2.32
C TYR A 65 0.33 6.74 1.55
N LEU A 66 -0.76 6.47 2.26
CA LEU A 66 -2.04 6.18 1.62
C LEU A 66 -2.70 7.48 1.16
N MET A 67 -2.98 7.61 -0.13
CA MET A 67 -3.54 8.83 -0.73
C MET A 67 -5.04 8.72 -0.99
N SER A 68 -5.50 7.56 -1.45
CA SER A 68 -6.92 7.32 -1.68
C SER A 68 -7.25 5.83 -1.65
N ILE A 69 -8.48 5.51 -1.24
CA ILE A 69 -9.09 4.19 -1.38
C ILE A 69 -10.33 4.38 -2.26
N ARG A 70 -10.54 3.49 -3.24
CA ARG A 70 -11.76 3.43 -4.04
C ARG A 70 -12.22 1.97 -4.15
N GLU A 71 -13.52 1.76 -4.15
CA GLU A 71 -14.09 0.48 -4.57
C GLU A 71 -13.97 0.37 -6.10
N LEU A 72 -13.83 -0.87 -6.59
CA LEU A 72 -13.77 -1.17 -8.02
C LEU A 72 -15.17 -1.21 -8.64
#